data_AF-A0A0S8F9X4-F1
#
_entry.id   AF-A0A0S8F9X4-F1
#
_cell.length_a   1.000
_cell.length_b   1.000
_cell.length_c   1.000
_cell.angle_alpha   90.00
_cell.angle_beta   90.00
_cell.angle_gamma   90.00
#
_symmetry.space_group_name_H-M   'P 1'
#
loop_
_entity.id
_entity.type
_entity.pdbx_description
1 polymer ?
#
loop_
_entity_poly.entity_id
_entity_poly.type
_entity_poly.pdbx_seq_one_letter_code
_entity_poly.pdbx_strand_id
1 'polypeptide(L)'
;MRAAILQLEGQRLAALRARLREMLKQALAVQQEVSAETELTDELRVRGAALTRAQQLELAALAARQAAVGQGAGEALALLREDGSSAALPALVEGVVDDAAACADLLGGGDTGAAVRAWQREIEAALKVALEVLAAEQPPASGEPPRPREQPEREPEGMALLDVAGELRLTRTMQASVKRLTGDLEATRDATGRLPDGAKRSLERLAEGQRRVTAALAAVDEALTMREEQ
;
A
#
# COMPACT_ATOMS: atom_id res chain seq x y z
N MET A 1 29.71 -15.19 20.58
CA MET A 1 29.33 -15.48 19.17
C MET A 1 27.86 -15.17 18.90
N ARG A 2 26.90 -15.77 19.62
CA ARG A 2 25.45 -15.51 19.45
C ARG A 2 25.03 -14.04 19.57
N ALA A 3 25.54 -13.31 20.57
CA ALA A 3 25.24 -11.88 20.75
C ALA A 3 25.72 -10.99 19.59
N ALA A 4 26.87 -11.33 18.98
CA ALA A 4 27.41 -10.57 17.85
C ALA A 4 26.62 -10.81 16.56
N ILE A 5 26.09 -12.02 16.36
CA ILE A 5 25.23 -12.36 15.22
C ILE A 5 23.90 -11.61 15.33
N LEU A 6 23.25 -11.65 16.49
CA LEU A 6 21.99 -10.92 16.73
C LEU A 6 22.15 -9.40 16.54
N GLN A 7 23.29 -8.85 16.97
CA GLN A 7 23.59 -7.43 16.77
C GLN A 7 23.74 -7.07 15.29
N LEU A 8 24.39 -7.92 14.48
CA LEU A 8 24.55 -7.71 13.04
C LEU A 8 23.22 -7.85 12.29
N GLU A 9 22.40 -8.83 12.64
CA GLU A 9 21.06 -9.02 12.07
C GLU A 9 20.14 -7.84 12.38
N GLY A 10 20.14 -7.36 13.63
CA GLY A 10 19.38 -6.18 14.01
C GLY A 10 19.82 -4.91 13.26
N GLN A 11 21.13 -4.72 13.03
CA GLN A 11 21.63 -3.61 12.22
C GLN A 11 21.21 -3.70 10.75
N ARG A 12 21.26 -4.91 10.17
CA ARG A 12 20.79 -5.15 8.80
C ARG A 12 19.30 -4.83 8.66
N LEU A 13 18.46 -5.31 9.57
CA LEU A 13 17.02 -5.04 9.54
C LEU A 13 16.72 -3.55 9.77
N ALA A 14 17.42 -2.88 10.68
CA ALA A 14 17.25 -1.45 10.90
C ALA A 14 17.59 -0.63 9.62
N ALA A 15 18.68 -1.00 8.93
CA ALA A 15 19.07 -0.38 7.67
C ALA A 15 18.04 -0.64 6.56
N LEU A 16 17.52 -1.88 6.47
CA LEU A 16 16.46 -2.23 5.53
C LEU A 16 15.18 -1.43 5.80
N ARG A 17 14.70 -1.38 7.04
CA ARG A 17 13.53 -0.59 7.45
C ARG A 17 13.70 0.89 7.09
N ALA A 18 14.88 1.46 7.35
CA ALA A 18 15.17 2.85 7.00
C ALA A 18 15.11 3.09 5.49
N ARG A 19 15.70 2.20 4.69
CA ARG A 19 15.68 2.27 3.23
C ARG A 19 14.25 2.14 2.68
N LEU A 20 13.49 1.16 3.15
CA LEU A 20 12.09 0.96 2.78
C LEU A 20 11.25 2.19 3.10
N ARG A 21 11.40 2.77 4.29
CA ARG A 21 10.71 4.00 4.69
C ARG A 21 11.01 5.16 3.76
N GLU A 22 12.26 5.34 3.36
CA GLU A 22 12.62 6.43 2.46
C GLU A 22 11.97 6.26 1.08
N MET A 23 12.05 5.06 0.51
CA MET A 23 11.43 4.75 -0.79
C MET A 23 9.90 4.94 -0.75
N LEU A 24 9.24 4.42 0.28
CA LEU A 24 7.78 4.53 0.42
C LEU A 24 7.33 5.96 0.74
N LYS A 25 8.15 6.77 1.44
CA LYS A 25 7.88 8.20 1.65
C LYS A 25 7.94 8.98 0.35
N GLN A 26 8.93 8.72 -0.49
CA GLN A 26 9.06 9.36 -1.79
C GLN A 26 7.87 9.00 -2.69
N ALA A 27 7.50 7.71 -2.74
CA ALA A 27 6.31 7.27 -3.46
C ALA A 27 5.03 7.95 -2.95
N LEU A 28 4.87 8.08 -1.62
CA LEU A 28 3.72 8.77 -1.02
C LEU A 28 3.68 10.25 -1.38
N ALA A 29 4.81 10.96 -1.33
CA ALA A 29 4.88 12.37 -1.69
C ALA A 29 4.41 12.60 -3.13
N VAL A 30 4.95 11.82 -4.07
CA VAL A 30 4.52 11.88 -5.49
C VAL A 30 3.05 11.52 -5.63
N GLN A 31 2.57 10.48 -4.93
CA GLN A 31 1.16 10.10 -4.98
C GLN A 31 0.25 11.25 -4.53
N GLN A 32 0.57 11.93 -3.43
CA GLN A 32 -0.25 13.03 -2.91
C GLN A 32 -0.33 14.21 -3.88
N GLU A 33 0.80 14.54 -4.53
CA GLU A 33 0.82 15.58 -5.56
C GLU A 33 -0.04 15.18 -6.77
N VAL A 34 0.10 13.94 -7.25
CA VAL A 34 -0.70 13.42 -8.38
C VAL A 34 -2.18 13.38 -8.03
N SER A 35 -2.57 12.95 -6.83
CA SER A 35 -3.95 12.94 -6.36
C SER A 35 -4.55 14.34 -6.37
N ALA A 36 -3.83 15.33 -5.82
CA ALA A 36 -4.29 16.71 -5.74
C ALA A 36 -4.45 17.34 -7.13
N GLU A 37 -3.47 17.12 -8.01
CA GLU A 37 -3.55 17.62 -9.39
C GLU A 37 -4.66 16.92 -10.18
N THR A 38 -4.86 15.60 -9.99
CA THR A 38 -5.96 14.86 -10.64
C THR A 38 -7.33 15.43 -10.27
N GLU A 39 -7.52 15.79 -9.00
CA GLU A 39 -8.75 16.43 -8.53
C GLU A 39 -8.95 17.80 -9.17
N LEU A 40 -7.93 18.64 -9.19
CA LEU A 40 -7.97 19.95 -9.86
C LEU A 40 -8.27 19.82 -11.36
N THR A 41 -7.64 18.89 -12.06
CA THR A 41 -7.89 18.64 -13.48
C THR A 41 -9.34 18.18 -13.73
N ASP A 42 -9.93 17.37 -12.83
CA ASP A 42 -11.33 16.94 -12.91
C ASP A 42 -12.30 18.12 -12.71
N GLU A 43 -12.04 18.97 -11.72
CA GLU A 43 -12.87 20.14 -11.39
C GLU A 43 -12.89 21.17 -12.51
N LEU A 44 -11.73 21.43 -13.14
CA LEU A 44 -11.60 22.36 -14.25
C LEU A 44 -12.15 21.83 -15.57
N ARG A 45 -12.48 20.54 -15.64
CA ARG A 45 -12.96 19.91 -16.87
C ARG A 45 -14.45 20.17 -17.08
N VAL A 46 -14.79 20.67 -18.27
CA VAL A 46 -16.18 20.68 -18.74
C VAL A 46 -16.61 19.26 -19.07
N ARG A 47 -17.55 18.71 -18.30
CA ARG A 47 -18.08 17.35 -18.53
C ARG A 47 -18.69 17.23 -19.93
N GLY A 48 -18.29 16.20 -20.66
CA GLY A 48 -18.77 15.92 -22.02
C GLY A 48 -18.07 16.73 -23.13
N ALA A 49 -17.16 17.63 -22.79
CA ALA A 49 -16.31 18.31 -23.78
C ALA A 49 -15.09 17.45 -24.14
N ALA A 50 -14.62 17.58 -25.38
CA ALA A 50 -13.36 16.99 -25.80
C ALA A 50 -12.19 17.65 -25.06
N LEU A 51 -11.19 16.85 -24.70
CA LEU A 51 -9.97 17.35 -24.05
C LEU A 51 -9.21 18.28 -24.99
N THR A 52 -8.81 19.44 -24.47
CA THR A 52 -7.86 20.32 -25.17
C THR A 52 -6.47 19.66 -25.22
N ARG A 53 -5.63 20.11 -26.16
CA ARG A 53 -4.24 19.61 -26.26
C ARG A 53 -3.45 19.83 -24.96
N ALA A 54 -3.69 20.94 -24.26
CA ALA A 54 -3.07 21.25 -22.98
C ALA A 54 -3.49 20.23 -21.90
N GLN A 55 -4.80 19.96 -21.78
CA GLN A 55 -5.32 18.96 -20.83
C GLN A 55 -4.81 17.54 -21.14
N GLN A 56 -4.67 17.19 -22.42
CA GLN A 56 -4.07 15.91 -22.80
C GLN A 56 -2.60 15.80 -22.37
N LEU A 57 -1.82 16.87 -22.48
CA LEU A 57 -0.43 16.90 -22.01
C LEU A 57 -0.34 16.79 -20.48
N GLU A 58 -1.20 17.50 -19.77
CA GLU A 58 -1.30 17.46 -18.30
C GLU A 58 -1.65 16.05 -17.83
N LEU A 59 -2.66 15.41 -18.42
CA LEU A 59 -3.04 14.04 -18.11
C LEU A 59 -1.93 13.02 -18.41
N ALA A 60 -1.20 13.20 -19.52
CA ALA A 60 -0.05 12.37 -19.82
C ALA A 60 1.07 12.54 -18.78
N ALA A 61 1.29 13.75 -18.26
CA ALA A 61 2.25 14.01 -17.20
C ALA A 61 1.80 13.39 -15.86
N LEU A 62 0.51 13.49 -15.52
CA LEU A 62 -0.07 12.84 -14.35
C LEU A 62 0.06 11.31 -14.44
N ALA A 63 -0.24 10.73 -15.59
CA ALA A 63 -0.09 9.30 -15.84
C ALA A 63 1.38 8.85 -15.66
N ALA A 64 2.34 9.61 -16.19
CA ALA A 64 3.76 9.30 -16.04
C ALA A 64 4.22 9.36 -14.57
N ARG A 65 3.77 10.36 -13.80
CA ARG A 65 4.08 10.45 -12.36
C ARG A 65 3.39 9.36 -11.55
N GLN A 66 2.16 9.02 -11.88
CA GLN A 66 1.44 7.90 -11.27
C GLN A 66 2.15 6.57 -11.53
N ALA A 67 2.69 6.36 -12.75
CA ALA A 67 3.51 5.20 -13.06
C ALA A 67 4.82 5.19 -12.25
N ALA A 68 5.44 6.36 -12.03
CA ALA A 68 6.64 6.48 -11.20
C ALA A 68 6.39 6.10 -9.73
N VAL A 69 5.19 6.37 -9.18
CA VAL A 69 4.77 5.86 -7.85
C VAL A 69 4.82 4.33 -7.83
N GLY A 70 4.25 3.69 -8.86
CA GLY A 70 4.27 2.24 -9.01
C GLY A 70 5.68 1.66 -9.13
N GLN A 71 6.56 2.33 -9.88
CA GLN A 71 7.96 1.93 -10.02
C GLN A 71 8.70 2.00 -8.67
N GLY A 72 8.59 3.13 -7.95
CA GLY A 72 9.22 3.27 -6.63
C GLY A 72 8.72 2.27 -5.61
N ALA A 73 7.41 1.97 -5.62
CA ALA A 73 6.83 0.90 -4.82
C ALA A 73 7.34 -0.49 -5.23
N GLY A 74 7.53 -0.73 -6.53
CA GLY A 74 8.07 -1.98 -7.07
C GLY A 74 9.52 -2.25 -6.65
N GLU A 75 10.35 -1.21 -6.58
CA GLU A 75 11.70 -1.32 -6.04
C GLU A 75 11.68 -1.68 -4.55
N ALA A 76 10.77 -1.09 -3.76
CA ALA A 76 10.61 -1.44 -2.35
C ALA A 76 10.10 -2.87 -2.18
N LEU A 77 9.18 -3.32 -3.05
CA LEU A 77 8.67 -4.69 -3.08
C LEU A 77 9.77 -5.72 -3.35
N ALA A 78 10.72 -5.42 -4.22
CA ALA A 78 11.86 -6.31 -4.47
C ALA A 78 12.67 -6.55 -3.19
N LEU A 79 12.98 -5.48 -2.44
CA LEU A 79 13.69 -5.59 -1.17
C LEU A 79 12.91 -6.38 -0.10
N LEU A 80 11.58 -6.19 -0.06
CA LEU A 80 10.69 -6.92 0.85
C LEU A 80 10.67 -8.42 0.56
N ARG A 81 10.67 -8.81 -0.72
CA ARG A 81 10.71 -10.21 -1.16
C ARG A 81 12.07 -10.87 -0.88
N GLU A 82 13.16 -10.12 -0.98
CA GLU A 82 14.50 -10.60 -0.62
C GLU A 82 14.67 -10.86 0.87
N ASP A 83 14.00 -10.06 1.71
CA ASP A 83 14.04 -10.21 3.16
C ASP A 83 13.18 -11.40 3.64
N GLY A 84 11.95 -11.52 3.12
CA GLY A 84 11.08 -12.67 3.36
C GLY A 84 10.55 -12.83 4.78
N SER A 85 10.86 -11.92 5.70
CA SER A 85 10.45 -12.01 7.11
C SER A 85 9.09 -11.36 7.41
N SER A 86 8.44 -10.79 6.40
CA SER A 86 7.10 -10.20 6.47
C SER A 86 6.21 -10.73 5.35
N ALA A 87 4.94 -10.98 5.66
CA ALA A 87 3.97 -11.50 4.70
C ALA A 87 2.98 -10.43 4.21
N ALA A 88 2.45 -9.60 5.12
CA ALA A 88 1.44 -8.61 4.77
C ALA A 88 2.04 -7.36 4.10
N LEU A 89 3.27 -6.96 4.47
CA LEU A 89 3.89 -5.77 3.87
C LEU A 89 4.19 -5.93 2.38
N PRO A 90 4.82 -7.03 1.89
CA PRO A 90 4.95 -7.26 0.46
C PRO A 90 3.59 -7.28 -0.26
N ALA A 91 2.58 -7.95 0.30
CA ALA A 91 1.25 -8.04 -0.31
C ALA A 91 0.56 -6.68 -0.44
N LEU A 92 0.69 -5.82 0.58
CA LEU A 92 0.15 -4.46 0.55
C LEU A 92 0.90 -3.57 -0.47
N VAL A 93 2.24 -3.65 -0.53
CA VAL A 93 3.04 -2.87 -1.49
C VAL A 93 2.80 -3.36 -2.92
N GLU A 94 2.62 -4.65 -3.15
CA GLU A 94 2.17 -5.19 -4.45
C GLU A 94 0.80 -4.62 -4.85
N GLY A 95 -0.11 -4.45 -3.89
CA GLY A 95 -1.35 -3.68 -4.07
C GLY A 95 -1.10 -2.31 -4.67
N VAL A 96 -0.22 -1.54 -4.03
CA VAL A 96 0.15 -0.20 -4.48
C VAL A 96 0.73 -0.21 -5.89
N VAL A 97 1.61 -1.16 -6.23
CA VAL A 97 2.20 -1.27 -7.57
C VAL A 97 1.11 -1.44 -8.63
N ASP A 98 0.21 -2.39 -8.43
CA ASP A 98 -0.85 -2.69 -9.39
C ASP A 98 -1.87 -1.55 -9.48
N ASP A 99 -2.21 -0.92 -8.35
CA ASP A 99 -3.17 0.19 -8.31
C ASP A 99 -2.60 1.43 -8.99
N ALA A 100 -1.31 1.72 -8.77
CA ALA A 100 -0.62 2.82 -9.43
C ALA A 100 -0.55 2.60 -10.95
N ALA A 101 -0.28 1.38 -11.41
CA ALA A 101 -0.30 1.06 -12.84
C ALA A 101 -1.70 1.27 -13.45
N ALA A 102 -2.75 0.78 -12.78
CA ALA A 102 -4.12 0.95 -13.26
C ALA A 102 -4.56 2.43 -13.29
N CYS A 103 -4.19 3.21 -12.27
CA CYS A 103 -4.43 4.65 -12.26
C CYS A 103 -3.68 5.37 -13.39
N ALA A 104 -2.43 4.99 -13.66
CA ALA A 104 -1.65 5.59 -14.73
C ALA A 104 -2.30 5.34 -16.10
N ASP A 105 -2.79 4.13 -16.36
CA ASP A 105 -3.50 3.79 -17.59
C ASP A 105 -4.79 4.60 -17.75
N LEU A 106 -5.57 4.77 -16.66
CA LEU A 106 -6.80 5.56 -16.68
C LEU A 106 -6.51 7.04 -16.91
N LEU A 107 -5.54 7.62 -16.21
CA LEU A 107 -5.10 9.00 -16.41
C LEU A 107 -4.60 9.22 -17.85
N GLY A 108 -3.83 8.27 -18.40
CA GLY A 108 -3.37 8.31 -19.79
C GLY A 108 -4.51 8.23 -20.80
N GLY A 109 -5.58 7.52 -20.45
CA GLY A 109 -6.85 7.50 -21.18
C GLY A 109 -7.72 8.76 -20.99
N GLY A 110 -7.29 9.69 -20.14
CA GLY A 110 -7.99 10.93 -19.83
C GLY A 110 -9.09 10.84 -18.78
N ASP A 111 -9.16 9.72 -18.06
CA ASP A 111 -10.08 9.55 -16.93
C ASP A 111 -9.47 10.15 -15.66
N THR A 112 -10.20 11.06 -15.03
CA THR A 112 -9.87 11.64 -13.71
C THR A 112 -11.02 11.45 -12.73
N GLY A 113 -12.01 10.62 -13.08
CA GLY A 113 -13.27 10.51 -12.39
C GLY A 113 -13.17 9.91 -10.99
N ALA A 114 -14.34 9.71 -10.37
CA ALA A 114 -14.43 9.25 -8.99
C ALA A 114 -13.72 7.91 -8.74
N ALA A 115 -13.72 7.01 -9.73
CA ALA A 115 -13.03 5.72 -9.64
C ALA A 115 -11.51 5.86 -9.52
N VAL A 116 -10.88 6.67 -10.39
CA VAL A 116 -9.44 6.96 -10.34
C VAL A 116 -9.07 7.57 -8.99
N ARG A 117 -9.83 8.57 -8.55
CA ARG A 117 -9.57 9.23 -7.26
C ARG A 117 -9.78 8.31 -6.06
N ALA A 118 -10.71 7.35 -6.15
CA ALA A 118 -10.88 6.33 -5.12
C ALA A 118 -9.63 5.47 -5.00
N TRP A 119 -9.09 4.98 -6.12
CA TRP A 119 -7.86 4.20 -6.12
C TRP A 119 -6.66 4.99 -5.63
N GLN A 120 -6.51 6.25 -6.02
CA GLN A 120 -5.46 7.14 -5.51
C GLN A 120 -5.51 7.29 -3.97
N ARG A 121 -6.71 7.45 -3.39
CA ARG A 121 -6.88 7.49 -1.92
C ARG A 121 -6.48 6.18 -1.25
N GLU A 122 -6.79 5.04 -1.88
CA GLU A 122 -6.41 3.73 -1.35
C GLU A 122 -4.90 3.51 -1.41
N ILE A 123 -4.23 3.94 -2.48
CA ILE A 123 -2.76 3.94 -2.58
C ILE A 123 -2.15 4.78 -1.45
N GLU A 124 -2.65 6.00 -1.24
CA GLU A 124 -2.17 6.85 -0.15
C GLU A 124 -2.37 6.20 1.22
N ALA A 125 -3.53 5.61 1.47
CA ALA A 125 -3.84 4.95 2.74
C ALA A 125 -2.89 3.77 2.99
N ALA A 126 -2.64 2.94 1.95
CA ALA A 126 -1.72 1.82 2.02
C ALA A 126 -0.29 2.29 2.35
N LEU A 127 0.22 3.29 1.61
CA LEU A 127 1.55 3.84 1.83
C LEU A 127 1.71 4.47 3.22
N LYS A 128 0.70 5.21 3.71
CA LYS A 128 0.70 5.80 5.07
C LYS A 128 0.80 4.72 6.14
N VAL A 129 -0.04 3.68 6.06
CA VAL A 129 -0.02 2.58 7.05
C VAL A 129 1.30 1.81 6.98
N ALA A 130 1.83 1.54 5.78
CA ALA A 130 3.14 0.89 5.63
C ALA A 130 4.24 1.67 6.34
N LEU A 131 4.26 2.99 6.16
CA LEU A 131 5.22 3.88 6.82
C LEU A 131 5.05 3.93 8.34
N GLU A 132 3.82 3.94 8.83
CA GLU A 132 3.51 3.92 10.27
C GLU A 132 3.99 2.62 10.93
N VAL A 133 3.69 1.48 10.31
CA VAL A 133 4.08 0.16 10.82
C VAL A 133 5.61 0.02 10.82
N LEU A 134 6.30 0.43 9.74
CA LEU A 134 7.76 0.48 9.71
C LEU A 134 8.38 1.49 10.70
N ALA A 135 7.63 2.53 11.12
CA ALA A 135 8.10 3.49 12.12
C ALA A 135 8.07 2.91 13.53
N ALA A 136 7.02 2.14 13.84
CA ALA A 136 6.81 1.55 15.16
C ALA A 136 7.90 0.53 15.53
N GLU A 137 8.57 -0.02 14.53
CA GLU A 137 9.66 -0.99 14.63
C GLU A 137 11.04 -0.36 14.93
N GLN A 138 11.14 0.96 15.07
CA GLN A 138 12.38 1.62 15.48
C GLN A 138 12.38 1.87 16.99
N PRO A 139 13.49 1.61 17.71
CA PRO A 139 13.60 2.02 19.10
C PRO A 139 13.46 3.55 19.18
N PRO A 140 12.75 4.07 20.20
CA PRO A 140 12.59 5.52 20.35
C PRO A 140 13.96 6.18 20.42
N ALA A 141 14.13 7.30 19.69
CA ALA A 141 15.39 8.06 19.64
C ALA A 141 15.76 8.75 20.97
N SER A 142 15.03 8.48 22.05
CA SER A 142 15.15 9.12 23.35
C SER A 142 15.25 8.04 24.41
N GLY A 143 16.25 8.13 25.29
CA GLY A 143 16.48 7.21 26.41
C GLY A 143 15.41 7.28 27.52
N GLU A 144 14.14 7.39 27.15
CA GLU A 144 13.04 7.16 28.07
C GLU A 144 12.95 5.64 28.35
N PRO A 145 13.01 5.22 29.62
CA PRO A 145 12.81 3.83 29.97
C PRO A 145 11.42 3.39 29.48
N PRO A 146 11.30 2.21 28.83
CA PRO A 146 10.03 1.75 28.31
C PRO A 146 9.03 1.64 29.47
N ARG A 147 7.87 2.28 29.31
CA ARG A 147 6.73 2.08 30.23
C ARG A 147 6.41 0.59 30.27
N PRO A 148 6.13 0.00 31.45
CA PRO A 148 5.75 -1.39 31.53
C PRO A 148 4.39 -1.56 30.83
N ARG A 149 4.43 -2.04 29.58
CA ARG A 149 3.31 -2.78 29.00
C ARG A 149 3.39 -4.18 29.57
N GLU A 150 2.29 -4.66 30.13
CA GLU A 150 2.09 -6.07 30.46
C GLU A 150 2.32 -6.87 29.16
N GLN A 151 3.41 -7.64 29.14
CA GLN A 151 3.87 -8.42 27.98
C GLN A 151 3.25 -9.82 28.04
N PRO A 152 2.61 -10.31 26.97
CA PRO A 152 2.93 -11.65 26.48
C PRO A 152 4.35 -11.61 25.90
N GLU A 153 5.07 -12.71 26.07
CA GLU A 153 6.47 -12.96 25.74
C GLU A 153 7.06 -12.06 24.64
N ARG A 154 8.10 -11.29 25.00
CA ARG A 154 8.98 -10.64 24.03
C ARG A 154 9.56 -11.72 23.10
N GLU A 155 9.17 -11.63 21.83
CA GLU A 155 9.86 -12.23 20.70
C GLU A 155 11.38 -12.02 20.84
N PRO A 156 12.24 -12.89 20.28
CA PRO A 156 13.63 -12.53 20.11
C PRO A 156 13.71 -11.24 19.25
N GLU A 157 13.90 -10.11 19.92
CA GLU A 157 14.09 -8.79 19.32
C GLU A 157 15.14 -8.90 18.19
N GLY A 158 14.72 -8.71 16.94
CA GLY A 158 15.62 -8.48 15.81
C GLY A 158 15.68 -9.53 14.70
N MET A 159 14.69 -10.41 14.52
CA MET A 159 14.67 -11.35 13.37
C MET A 159 13.58 -11.11 12.32
N ALA A 160 12.53 -10.35 12.64
CA ALA A 160 11.44 -10.07 11.70
C ALA A 160 11.39 -8.59 11.33
N LEU A 161 11.00 -8.28 10.11
CA LEU A 161 10.86 -6.92 9.63
C LEU A 161 9.78 -6.16 10.41
N LEU A 162 8.70 -6.86 10.77
CA LEU A 162 7.55 -6.33 11.51
C LEU A 162 7.14 -7.27 12.65
N ASP A 163 6.60 -6.70 13.72
CA ASP A 163 5.87 -7.46 14.74
C ASP A 163 4.51 -7.97 14.21
N VAL A 164 3.93 -8.94 14.92
CA VAL A 164 2.59 -9.50 14.59
C VAL A 164 1.52 -8.41 14.54
N ALA A 165 1.58 -7.42 15.45
CA ALA A 165 0.61 -6.34 15.47
C ALA A 165 0.70 -5.45 14.22
N GLY A 166 1.88 -5.26 13.67
CA GLY A 166 2.16 -4.60 12.39
C GLY A 166 1.57 -5.38 11.23
N GLU A 167 1.85 -6.68 11.15
CA GLU A 167 1.30 -7.60 10.14
C GLU A 167 -0.24 -7.56 10.10
N LEU A 168 -0.88 -7.66 11.28
CA LEU A 168 -2.33 -7.60 11.41
C LEU A 168 -2.90 -6.22 11.02
N ARG A 169 -2.22 -5.12 11.36
CA ARG A 169 -2.63 -3.76 10.96
C ARG A 169 -2.59 -3.56 9.45
N LEU A 170 -1.57 -4.08 8.78
CA LEU A 170 -1.46 -4.02 7.32
C LEU A 170 -2.59 -4.83 6.67
N THR A 171 -2.81 -6.06 7.15
CA THR A 171 -3.86 -6.92 6.62
C THR A 171 -5.26 -6.34 6.82
N ARG A 172 -5.51 -5.74 7.99
CA ARG A 172 -6.76 -5.00 8.26
C ARG A 172 -6.94 -3.81 7.33
N THR A 173 -5.86 -3.11 6.99
CA THR A 173 -5.88 -2.00 6.02
C THR A 173 -6.29 -2.48 4.64
N MET A 174 -5.72 -3.60 4.17
CA MET A 174 -6.08 -4.21 2.89
C MET A 174 -7.56 -4.65 2.88
N GLN A 175 -8.05 -5.27 3.95
CA GLN A 175 -9.47 -5.64 4.10
C GLN A 175 -10.40 -4.42 4.03
N ALA A 176 -10.04 -3.36 4.75
CA ALA A 176 -10.83 -2.13 4.77
C ALA A 176 -10.87 -1.46 3.40
N SER A 177 -9.76 -1.50 2.66
CA SER A 177 -9.66 -1.02 1.28
C SER A 177 -10.60 -1.79 0.34
N VAL A 178 -10.49 -3.11 0.32
CA VAL A 178 -11.38 -3.99 -0.47
C VAL A 178 -12.84 -3.71 -0.14
N LYS A 179 -13.18 -3.58 1.15
CA LYS A 179 -14.54 -3.28 1.60
C LYS A 179 -15.04 -1.93 1.07
N ARG A 180 -14.23 -0.87 1.18
CA ARG A 180 -14.61 0.46 0.68
C ARG A 180 -14.81 0.45 -0.82
N LEU A 181 -13.85 -0.08 -1.58
CA LEU A 181 -13.92 -0.17 -3.03
C LEU A 181 -15.09 -1.05 -3.51
N THR A 182 -15.43 -2.11 -2.78
CA THR A 182 -16.63 -2.93 -3.06
C THR A 182 -17.90 -2.10 -2.86
N GLY A 183 -17.98 -1.33 -1.77
CA GLY A 183 -19.11 -0.44 -1.50
C GLY A 183 -19.24 0.68 -2.55
N ASP A 184 -18.13 1.30 -2.94
CA ASP A 184 -18.09 2.33 -3.97
C ASP A 184 -18.56 1.76 -5.32
N LEU A 185 -18.11 0.56 -5.68
CA LEU A 185 -18.54 -0.10 -6.91
C LEU A 185 -20.03 -0.46 -6.86
N GLU A 186 -20.51 -0.97 -5.73
CA GLU A 186 -21.93 -1.30 -5.54
C GLU A 186 -22.82 -0.06 -5.69
N ALA A 187 -22.36 1.10 -5.22
CA ALA A 187 -23.06 2.37 -5.39
C ALA A 187 -23.14 2.86 -6.85
N THR A 188 -22.37 2.28 -7.77
CA THR A 188 -22.44 2.62 -9.22
C THR A 188 -23.52 1.85 -9.99
N ARG A 189 -24.25 0.93 -9.33
CA ARG A 189 -25.31 0.17 -10.01
C ARG A 189 -26.43 1.08 -10.51
N ASP A 190 -26.98 0.72 -11.67
CA ASP A 190 -28.16 1.38 -12.21
C ASP A 190 -29.45 0.93 -11.50
N ALA A 191 -30.59 1.54 -11.88
CA ALA A 191 -31.89 1.21 -11.32
C ALA A 191 -32.33 -0.24 -11.55
N THR A 192 -31.67 -0.98 -12.45
CA THR A 192 -31.91 -2.41 -12.72
C THR A 192 -30.95 -3.31 -11.94
N GLY A 193 -30.07 -2.73 -11.12
CA GLY A 193 -29.06 -3.44 -10.35
C GLY A 193 -27.85 -3.89 -11.19
N ARG A 194 -27.66 -3.36 -12.41
CA ARG A 194 -26.50 -3.69 -13.25
C ARG A 194 -25.35 -2.75 -12.98
N LEU A 195 -24.14 -3.31 -12.98
CA LEU A 195 -22.92 -2.51 -12.96
C LEU A 195 -22.69 -1.88 -14.34
N PRO A 196 -22.02 -0.72 -14.42
CA PRO A 196 -21.68 -0.10 -15.69
C PRO A 196 -20.72 -0.98 -16.49
N ASP A 197 -20.76 -0.87 -17.83
CA ASP A 197 -19.95 -1.71 -18.75
C ASP A 197 -18.43 -1.62 -18.47
N GLY A 198 -17.96 -0.51 -17.87
CA GLY A 198 -16.57 -0.30 -17.46
C GLY A 198 -16.16 -0.97 -16.14
N ALA A 199 -17.10 -1.56 -15.38
CA ALA A 199 -16.86 -2.10 -14.04
C ALA A 199 -15.98 -3.36 -14.00
N LYS A 200 -15.78 -4.02 -15.15
CA LYS A 200 -15.02 -5.29 -15.23
C LYS A 200 -13.64 -5.18 -14.59
N ARG A 201 -12.90 -4.11 -14.90
CA ARG A 201 -11.55 -3.88 -14.33
C ARG A 201 -11.61 -3.72 -12.81
N SER A 202 -12.59 -2.98 -12.29
CA SER A 202 -12.79 -2.80 -10.85
C SER A 202 -13.11 -4.12 -10.16
N LEU A 203 -13.90 -5.00 -10.78
CA LEU A 203 -14.21 -6.34 -10.25
C LEU A 203 -12.98 -7.24 -10.22
N GLU A 204 -12.21 -7.29 -11.30
CA GLU A 204 -10.97 -8.07 -11.37
C GLU A 204 -9.97 -7.61 -10.30
N ARG A 205 -9.86 -6.30 -10.11
CA ARG A 205 -9.04 -5.66 -9.08
C ARG A 205 -9.49 -6.01 -7.66
N LEU A 206 -10.79 -5.97 -7.39
CA LEU A 206 -11.35 -6.36 -6.10
C LEU A 206 -11.09 -7.84 -5.81
N ALA A 207 -11.23 -8.71 -6.81
CA ALA A 207 -10.96 -10.13 -6.68
C ALA A 207 -9.47 -10.39 -6.37
N GLU A 208 -8.54 -9.67 -7.02
CA GLU A 208 -7.11 -9.75 -6.72
C GLU A 208 -6.80 -9.20 -5.32
N GLY A 209 -7.41 -8.08 -4.93
CA GLY A 209 -7.32 -7.56 -3.57
C GLY A 209 -7.76 -8.58 -2.51
N GLN A 210 -8.88 -9.26 -2.74
CA GLN A 210 -9.37 -10.33 -1.86
C GLN A 210 -8.40 -11.51 -1.78
N ARG A 211 -7.88 -11.98 -2.92
CA ARG A 211 -6.88 -13.05 -2.95
C ARG A 211 -5.64 -12.69 -2.12
N ARG A 212 -5.12 -11.48 -2.29
CA ARG A 212 -3.97 -11.00 -1.52
C ARG A 212 -4.24 -10.91 -0.03
N VAL A 213 -5.39 -10.37 0.37
CA VAL A 213 -5.80 -10.35 1.79
C VAL A 213 -5.84 -11.75 2.37
N THR A 214 -6.45 -12.71 1.67
CA THR A 214 -6.56 -14.09 2.13
C THR A 214 -5.19 -14.77 2.23
N ALA A 215 -4.34 -14.58 1.22
CA ALA A 215 -2.98 -15.13 1.22
C ALA A 215 -2.12 -14.54 2.36
N ALA A 216 -2.17 -13.22 2.56
CA ALA A 216 -1.45 -12.55 3.64
C ALA A 216 -1.93 -13.01 5.01
N LEU A 217 -3.26 -13.12 5.22
CA LEU A 217 -3.83 -13.66 6.45
C LEU A 217 -3.35 -15.08 6.74
N ALA A 218 -3.41 -15.96 5.74
CA ALA A 218 -2.99 -17.35 5.90
C ALA A 218 -1.50 -17.45 6.25
N ALA A 219 -0.65 -16.64 5.62
CA ALA A 219 0.77 -16.60 5.94
C ALA A 219 1.06 -16.05 7.34
N VAL A 220 0.31 -15.05 7.79
CA VAL A 220 0.41 -14.53 9.17
C VAL A 220 -0.06 -15.57 10.18
N ASP A 221 -1.15 -16.28 9.90
CA ASP A 221 -1.68 -17.36 10.73
C ASP A 221 -0.72 -18.56 10.83
N GLU A 222 -0.11 -18.96 9.71
CA GLU A 222 0.92 -20.00 9.68
C GLU A 222 2.16 -19.58 10.49
N ALA A 223 2.60 -18.33 10.34
CA ALA A 223 3.70 -17.78 11.12
C ALA A 223 3.41 -17.73 12.62
N LEU A 224 2.16 -17.52 13.03
CA LEU A 224 1.74 -17.59 14.43
C LEU A 224 1.72 -19.03 14.94
N THR A 225 1.10 -19.94 14.19
CA THR A 225 0.99 -21.35 14.56
C THR A 225 2.37 -22.01 14.72
N MET A 226 3.28 -21.76 13.77
CA MET A 226 4.66 -22.27 13.82
C MET A 226 5.46 -21.73 15.01
N ARG A 227 5.05 -20.61 15.61
CA ARG A 227 5.68 -20.03 16.80
C ARG A 227 5.12 -20.59 18.10
N GLU A 228 3.85 -21.01 18.12
CA GLU A 228 3.25 -21.67 19.29
C GLU A 228 3.80 -23.09 19.52
N GLU A 229 4.36 -23.72 18.49
CA GLU A 229 4.93 -25.07 18.53
C GLU A 229 6.43 -25.14 18.91
N GLN A 230 7.11 -23.99 19.08
CA GLN A 230 8.55 -23.87 19.38
C GLN A 230 8.83 -23.51 20.85
#